data_AF-Q5BYU2-F1
#
_entry.id   AF-Q5BYU2-F1
#
_cell.length_a   1.000
_cell.length_b   1.000
_cell.length_c   1.000
_cell.angle_alpha   90.00
_cell.angle_beta   90.00
_cell.angle_gamma   90.00
#
_symmetry.space_group_name_H-M   'P 1'
#
loop_
_entity.id
_entity.type
_entity.pdbx_description
1 polymer ?
#
loop_
_entity_poly.entity_id
_entity_poly.type
_entity_poly.pdbx_seq_one_letter_code
_entity_poly.pdbx_strand_id
1 'polypeptide(L)'
;MCSYISKYCDCLKMHAKCQQEIQQQHELIIKLQEDLFDKNKRISELTGLLDKYQSVFNQPTSLSTPGVGVKSQKQQPKLGHVDSNEVFGFGGSLKPPILDSVVQTRKRGIGISAEPQNEDEIQSKELTKHPKSESIRKLIKNAILENEFMNHIASSELNQLIDCMYSIEFIAEDMIINEGEYGSLVYVLA
;
A
#
# COMPACT_ATOMS: atom_id res chain seq x y z
N MET A 1 -48.36 42.93 14.58
CA MET A 1 -48.69 41.69 13.83
C MET A 1 -47.99 41.60 12.46
N CYS A 2 -47.89 42.67 11.66
CA CYS A 2 -47.27 42.61 10.32
C CYS A 2 -45.79 42.15 10.27
N SER A 3 -44.96 42.49 11.26
CA SER A 3 -43.53 42.11 11.26
C SER A 3 -43.29 40.60 11.41
N TYR A 4 -44.17 39.89 12.13
CA TYR A 4 -44.05 38.45 12.35
C TYR A 4 -44.38 37.68 11.05
N ILE A 5 -45.43 38.09 10.34
CA ILE A 5 -45.86 37.49 9.07
C ILE A 5 -44.79 37.65 7.98
N SER A 6 -44.12 38.81 7.91
CA SER A 6 -43.01 39.03 6.97
C SER A 6 -41.85 38.06 7.22
N LYS A 7 -41.43 37.88 8.48
CA LYS A 7 -40.35 36.95 8.85
C LYS A 7 -40.67 35.49 8.49
N TYR A 8 -41.92 35.05 8.66
CA TYR A 8 -42.33 33.70 8.24
C TYR A 8 -42.30 33.55 6.71
N CYS A 9 -42.70 34.57 5.96
CA CYS A 9 -42.67 34.54 4.50
C CYS A 9 -41.23 34.46 3.94
N ASP A 10 -40.29 35.17 4.57
CA ASP A 10 -38.87 35.13 4.21
C ASP A 10 -38.23 33.79 4.58
N CYS A 11 -38.56 33.22 5.75
CA CYS A 11 -38.11 31.90 6.16
C CYS A 11 -38.61 30.79 5.20
N LEU A 12 -39.87 30.86 4.77
CA LEU A 12 -40.46 29.89 3.83
C LEU A 12 -39.76 29.93 2.46
N LYS A 13 -39.41 31.13 1.97
CA LYS A 13 -38.65 31.32 0.72
C LYS A 13 -37.23 30.77 0.83
N MET A 14 -36.56 30.99 1.96
CA MET A 14 -35.23 30.43 2.21
C MET A 14 -35.25 28.90 2.27
N HIS A 15 -36.27 28.30 2.91
CA HIS A 15 -36.44 26.85 2.94
C HIS A 15 -36.66 26.27 1.53
N ALA A 16 -37.51 26.91 0.71
CA ALA A 16 -37.74 26.48 -0.67
C ALA A 16 -36.47 26.54 -1.53
N LYS A 17 -35.65 27.60 -1.37
CA LYS A 17 -34.38 27.74 -2.10
C LYS A 17 -33.36 26.67 -1.67
N CYS A 18 -33.23 26.44 -0.36
CA CYS A 18 -32.37 25.38 0.17
C CYS A 18 -32.81 23.99 -0.34
N GLN A 19 -34.12 23.73 -0.38
CA GLN A 19 -34.67 22.48 -0.87
C GLN A 19 -34.40 22.26 -2.38
N GLN A 20 -34.45 23.32 -3.19
CA GLN A 20 -34.06 23.25 -4.61
C GLN A 20 -32.57 22.96 -4.78
N GLU A 21 -31.70 23.56 -3.98
CA GLU A 21 -30.25 23.34 -4.06
C GLU A 21 -29.87 21.92 -3.65
N ILE A 22 -30.51 21.38 -2.61
CA ILE A 22 -30.38 19.97 -2.22
C ILE A 22 -30.83 19.04 -3.37
N GLN A 23 -31.92 19.37 -4.07
CA GLN A 23 -32.39 18.58 -5.21
C GLN A 23 -31.38 18.60 -6.37
N GLN A 24 -30.80 19.76 -6.68
CA GLN A 24 -29.77 19.90 -7.71
C GLN A 24 -28.51 19.10 -7.36
N GLN A 25 -28.09 19.16 -6.09
CA GLN A 25 -26.94 18.39 -5.61
C GLN A 25 -27.20 16.88 -5.70
N HIS A 26 -28.39 16.41 -5.33
CA HIS A 26 -28.75 15.00 -5.47
C HIS A 26 -28.74 14.54 -6.94
N GLU A 27 -29.26 15.34 -7.87
CA GLU A 27 -29.22 15.00 -9.31
C GLU A 27 -27.77 14.92 -9.82
N LEU A 28 -26.91 15.85 -9.40
CA LEU A 28 -25.50 15.84 -9.78
C LEU A 28 -24.77 14.60 -9.22
N ILE A 29 -25.05 14.23 -7.97
CA ILE A 29 -24.49 13.02 -7.35
C ILE A 29 -24.88 11.79 -8.17
N ILE A 30 -26.14 11.67 -8.57
CA ILE A 30 -26.63 10.56 -9.39
C ILE A 30 -25.88 10.49 -10.73
N LYS A 31 -25.72 11.63 -11.43
CA LYS A 31 -24.95 11.69 -12.68
C LYS A 31 -23.49 11.29 -12.52
N LEU A 32 -22.83 11.77 -11.46
CA LEU A 32 -21.44 11.42 -11.18
C LEU A 32 -21.28 9.93 -10.83
N GLN A 33 -22.24 9.36 -10.10
CA GLN A 33 -22.25 7.93 -9.79
C GLN A 33 -22.42 7.07 -11.05
N GLU A 34 -23.28 7.48 -11.98
CA GLU A 34 -23.46 6.82 -13.28
C GLU A 34 -22.19 6.89 -14.15
N ASP A 35 -21.55 8.06 -14.25
CA ASP A 35 -20.29 8.21 -15.00
C ASP A 35 -19.16 7.36 -14.39
N LEU A 36 -19.07 7.31 -13.05
CA LEU A 36 -18.13 6.40 -12.39
C LEU A 36 -18.46 4.94 -12.65
N PHE A 37 -19.74 4.56 -12.69
CA PHE A 37 -20.16 3.20 -13.00
C PHE A 37 -19.73 2.80 -14.42
N ASP A 38 -19.99 3.67 -15.40
CA ASP A 38 -19.60 3.42 -16.80
C ASP A 38 -18.09 3.36 -16.98
N LYS A 39 -17.33 4.25 -16.33
CA LYS A 39 -15.86 4.20 -16.34
C LYS A 39 -15.34 2.92 -15.71
N ASN A 40 -15.91 2.48 -14.59
CA ASN A 40 -15.52 1.22 -13.94
C ASN A 40 -15.84 0.00 -14.81
N LYS A 41 -17.00 -0.01 -15.48
CA LYS A 41 -17.35 -1.04 -16.45
C LYS A 41 -16.32 -1.09 -17.58
N ARG A 42 -15.93 0.07 -18.12
CA ARG A 42 -14.92 0.16 -19.18
C ARG A 42 -13.55 -0.35 -18.73
N ILE A 43 -13.13 -0.01 -17.50
CA ILE A 43 -11.90 -0.52 -16.90
C ILE A 43 -11.95 -2.06 -16.81
N SER A 44 -13.07 -2.63 -16.37
CA SER A 44 -13.25 -4.08 -16.28
C SER A 44 -13.16 -4.77 -17.64
N GLU A 45 -13.78 -4.20 -18.68
CA GLU A 45 -13.70 -4.73 -20.05
C GLU A 45 -12.26 -4.72 -20.58
N LEU A 46 -11.55 -3.60 -20.43
CA LEU A 46 -10.16 -3.46 -20.86
C LEU A 46 -9.23 -4.40 -20.09
N THR A 47 -9.45 -4.55 -18.78
CA THR A 47 -8.68 -5.48 -17.94
C THR A 47 -8.90 -6.92 -18.38
N GLY A 48 -10.14 -7.31 -18.70
CA GLY A 48 -10.44 -8.65 -19.23
C GLY A 48 -9.81 -8.92 -20.59
N LEU A 49 -9.74 -7.90 -21.46
CA LEU A 49 -9.01 -8.01 -22.73
C LEU A 49 -7.51 -8.20 -22.49
N LEU A 50 -6.91 -7.41 -21.58
CA LEU A 50 -5.50 -7.55 -21.24
C LEU A 50 -5.18 -8.95 -20.69
N ASP A 51 -6.01 -9.51 -19.81
CA ASP A 51 -5.85 -10.87 -19.29
C ASP A 51 -5.94 -11.94 -20.40
N LYS A 52 -6.88 -11.76 -21.34
CA LYS A 52 -7.00 -12.60 -22.54
C LYS A 52 -5.73 -12.55 -23.39
N TYR A 53 -5.19 -11.36 -23.67
CA TYR A 53 -3.95 -11.22 -24.45
C TYR A 53 -2.74 -11.78 -23.69
N GLN A 54 -2.62 -11.52 -22.39
CA GLN A 54 -1.55 -12.08 -21.56
C GLN A 54 -1.57 -13.61 -21.57
N SER A 55 -2.74 -14.24 -21.54
CA SER A 55 -2.87 -15.71 -21.60
C SER A 55 -2.34 -16.32 -22.91
N VAL A 56 -2.45 -15.60 -24.03
CA VAL A 56 -1.94 -16.06 -25.34
C VAL A 56 -0.43 -15.83 -25.47
N PHE A 57 0.09 -14.73 -24.91
CA PHE A 57 1.52 -14.39 -24.98
C PHE A 57 2.40 -15.03 -23.90
N ASN A 58 1.82 -15.52 -22.79
CA ASN A 58 2.54 -16.25 -21.74
C ASN A 58 2.55 -17.77 -21.93
N GLN A 59 2.26 -18.29 -23.13
CA GLN A 59 2.59 -19.69 -23.42
C GLN A 59 4.12 -19.83 -23.40
N PRO A 60 4.70 -20.69 -22.54
CA PRO A 60 6.12 -20.99 -22.64
C PRO A 60 6.33 -21.62 -24.02
N THR A 61 6.99 -20.89 -24.91
CA THR A 61 7.51 -21.42 -26.16
C THR A 61 8.55 -22.47 -25.82
N SER A 62 8.09 -23.71 -25.67
CA SER A 62 8.92 -24.89 -25.71
C SER A 62 9.48 -25.00 -27.12
N LEU A 63 10.73 -24.58 -27.35
CA LEU A 63 11.62 -25.02 -28.44
C LEU A 63 13.06 -24.46 -28.22
N SER A 64 13.84 -25.27 -27.50
CA SER A 64 15.26 -25.61 -27.74
C SER A 64 16.29 -24.52 -28.11
N THR A 65 17.19 -24.20 -27.16
CA THR A 65 18.64 -24.08 -27.43
C THR A 65 19.46 -24.37 -26.15
N PRO A 66 20.57 -25.14 -26.19
CA PRO A 66 21.28 -25.59 -25.00
C PRO A 66 22.48 -24.70 -24.64
N GLY A 67 22.61 -24.33 -23.36
CA GLY A 67 23.83 -23.72 -22.84
C GLY A 67 23.67 -23.04 -21.47
N VAL A 68 24.01 -23.78 -20.40
CA VAL A 68 24.62 -23.32 -19.13
C VAL A 68 24.05 -22.02 -18.51
N GLY A 69 23.24 -21.98 -17.44
CA GLY A 69 23.22 -22.81 -16.25
C GLY A 69 23.54 -21.97 -15.00
N VAL A 70 22.59 -21.15 -14.51
CA VAL A 70 22.52 -20.74 -13.09
C VAL A 70 21.04 -20.73 -12.67
N LYS A 71 20.73 -21.53 -11.65
CA LYS A 71 19.38 -21.83 -11.17
C LYS A 71 18.90 -20.73 -10.20
N SER A 72 17.79 -20.06 -10.52
CA SER A 72 17.01 -19.31 -9.55
C SER A 72 15.96 -20.23 -8.93
N GLN A 73 16.12 -20.54 -7.64
CA GLN A 73 15.14 -21.29 -6.86
C GLN A 73 13.93 -20.40 -6.54
N LYS A 74 12.77 -20.80 -7.08
CA LYS A 74 11.45 -20.46 -6.56
C LYS A 74 10.86 -21.76 -6.01
N GLN A 75 10.99 -21.98 -4.70
CA GLN A 75 10.33 -23.11 -4.04
C GLN A 75 8.97 -22.69 -3.52
N GLN A 76 7.94 -23.28 -4.12
CA GLN A 76 6.65 -23.55 -3.48
C GLN A 76 6.86 -24.64 -2.41
N PRO A 77 6.16 -24.60 -1.26
CA PRO A 77 5.99 -25.79 -0.46
C PRO A 77 4.91 -26.68 -1.11
N LYS A 78 5.31 -27.85 -1.62
CA LYS A 78 4.41 -28.99 -1.82
C LYS A 78 4.87 -30.12 -0.88
N LEU A 79 3.99 -30.49 0.05
CA LEU A 79 4.14 -31.68 0.89
C LEU A 79 4.03 -32.96 0.03
N GLY A 80 4.85 -33.97 0.37
CA GLY A 80 4.82 -35.34 -0.19
C GLY A 80 3.52 -36.09 0.14
N HIS A 81 3.03 -36.98 -0.74
CA HIS A 81 3.31 -38.43 -0.83
C HIS A 81 2.66 -39.18 0.35
N VAL A 82 1.75 -40.15 0.26
CA VAL A 82 1.41 -41.32 -0.59
C VAL A 82 -0.11 -41.55 -0.30
N ASP A 83 -1.01 -42.08 -1.13
CA ASP A 83 -0.96 -43.34 -1.86
C ASP A 83 -2.20 -43.50 -2.77
N SER A 84 -1.95 -44.13 -3.91
CA SER A 84 -2.82 -44.93 -4.79
C SER A 84 -4.33 -45.04 -4.49
N ASN A 85 -5.16 -44.43 -5.34
CA ASN A 85 -6.22 -45.09 -6.13
C ASN A 85 -7.37 -44.11 -6.49
N GLU A 86 -7.59 -43.98 -7.80
CA GLU A 86 -8.90 -44.10 -8.46
C GLU A 86 -10.08 -43.27 -7.93
N VAL A 87 -10.51 -42.29 -8.74
CA VAL A 87 -11.86 -42.19 -9.36
C VAL A 87 -12.39 -40.76 -9.42
N PHE A 88 -12.69 -40.38 -10.66
CA PHE A 88 -13.48 -39.24 -11.11
C PHE A 88 -14.81 -39.09 -10.39
N GLY A 89 -15.26 -37.85 -10.15
CA GLY A 89 -16.61 -37.59 -9.64
C GLY A 89 -17.11 -36.18 -9.91
N PHE A 90 -17.82 -36.02 -11.02
CA PHE A 90 -18.65 -34.87 -11.36
C PHE A 90 -19.96 -34.90 -10.52
N GLY A 91 -20.43 -33.74 -10.07
CA GLY A 91 -21.87 -33.48 -9.82
C GLY A 91 -22.40 -33.60 -8.38
N GLY A 92 -23.02 -32.52 -7.89
CA GLY A 92 -23.85 -32.54 -6.68
C GLY A 92 -24.26 -31.15 -6.19
N SER A 93 -25.36 -30.61 -6.71
CA SER A 93 -26.10 -29.48 -6.12
C SER A 93 -26.52 -29.79 -4.68
N LEU A 94 -26.50 -28.78 -3.79
CA LEU A 94 -27.51 -28.48 -2.76
C LEU A 94 -27.19 -27.15 -2.02
N LYS A 95 -27.94 -26.11 -2.42
CA LYS A 95 -28.45 -24.90 -1.71
C LYS A 95 -27.50 -23.98 -0.89
N PRO A 96 -27.51 -22.65 -1.13
CA PRO A 96 -26.69 -21.68 -0.39
C PRO A 96 -27.37 -21.22 0.91
N PRO A 97 -26.64 -20.96 2.00
CA PRO A 97 -27.07 -19.99 2.99
C PRO A 97 -26.82 -18.59 2.42
N ILE A 98 -27.90 -17.82 2.31
CA ILE A 98 -27.84 -16.37 2.07
C ILE A 98 -27.13 -15.77 3.29
N LEU A 99 -25.86 -15.43 3.11
CA LEU A 99 -25.17 -14.42 3.89
C LEU A 99 -24.82 -13.34 2.90
N ASP A 100 -25.39 -12.16 3.12
CA ASP A 100 -24.95 -10.89 2.53
C ASP A 100 -23.55 -10.55 3.05
N SER A 101 -22.58 -11.40 2.74
CA SER A 101 -21.18 -11.04 2.79
C SER A 101 -20.95 -10.22 1.53
N VAL A 102 -20.94 -8.90 1.67
CA VAL A 102 -20.23 -8.01 0.76
C VAL A 102 -18.91 -8.72 0.46
N VAL A 103 -18.78 -9.23 -0.76
CA VAL A 103 -17.53 -9.82 -1.24
C VAL A 103 -16.57 -8.64 -1.33
N GLN A 104 -15.91 -8.32 -0.20
CA GLN A 104 -14.71 -7.51 -0.21
C GLN A 104 -13.70 -8.33 -0.99
N THR A 105 -13.65 -8.08 -2.30
CA THR A 105 -12.57 -8.53 -3.15
C THR A 105 -11.29 -8.09 -2.46
N ARG A 106 -10.52 -9.06 -1.95
CA ARG A 106 -9.27 -8.76 -1.25
C ARG A 106 -8.43 -7.95 -2.22
N LYS A 107 -8.14 -6.69 -1.87
CA LYS A 107 -7.17 -5.89 -2.60
C LYS A 107 -5.87 -6.69 -2.62
N ARG A 108 -5.42 -7.05 -3.83
CA ARG A 108 -4.14 -7.74 -4.00
C ARG A 108 -3.04 -6.78 -3.53
N GLY A 109 -2.16 -7.25 -2.65
CA GLY A 109 -1.01 -6.46 -2.23
C GLY A 109 -0.10 -6.17 -3.43
N ILE A 110 0.41 -4.96 -3.51
CA ILE A 110 1.42 -4.55 -4.50
C ILE A 110 2.79 -4.90 -3.92
N GLY A 111 3.67 -5.46 -4.74
CA GLY A 111 5.06 -5.71 -4.36
C GLY A 111 5.86 -4.40 -4.35
N ILE A 112 6.77 -4.27 -3.37
CA ILE A 112 7.66 -3.11 -3.23
C ILE A 112 9.10 -3.63 -3.33
N SER A 113 9.96 -2.92 -4.05
CA SER A 113 11.39 -3.24 -4.20
C SER A 113 12.22 -1.99 -3.98
N ALA A 114 13.38 -2.17 -3.35
CA ALA A 114 14.43 -1.17 -3.30
C ALA A 114 15.31 -1.22 -4.57
N GLU A 115 16.18 -0.22 -4.73
CA GLU A 115 17.21 -0.18 -5.77
C GLU A 115 18.29 -1.24 -5.53
N PRO A 116 18.87 -1.83 -6.60
CA PRO A 116 19.95 -2.79 -6.46
C PRO A 116 21.22 -2.09 -5.94
N GLN A 117 21.84 -2.65 -4.91
CA GLN A 117 23.10 -2.14 -4.36
C GLN A 117 24.28 -2.92 -4.93
N ASN A 118 25.39 -2.21 -5.21
CA ASN A 118 26.62 -2.81 -5.71
C ASN A 118 27.60 -3.03 -4.54
N GLU A 119 28.11 -4.25 -4.35
CA GLU A 119 28.95 -4.60 -3.20
C GLU A 119 30.25 -3.80 -3.15
N ASP A 120 30.87 -3.55 -4.30
CA ASP A 120 32.11 -2.76 -4.42
C ASP A 120 31.91 -1.30 -3.96
N GLU A 121 30.73 -0.75 -4.24
CA GLU A 121 30.37 0.62 -3.85
C GLU A 121 30.12 0.70 -2.34
N ILE A 122 29.50 -0.34 -1.74
CA ILE A 122 29.26 -0.39 -0.29
C ILE A 122 30.58 -0.44 0.47
N GLN A 123 31.53 -1.28 0.02
CA GLN A 123 32.81 -1.46 0.70
C GLN A 123 33.73 -0.23 0.59
N SER A 124 33.64 0.50 -0.51
CA SER A 124 34.45 1.71 -0.75
C SER A 124 33.86 2.97 -0.12
N LYS A 125 32.62 2.93 0.38
CA LYS A 125 31.93 4.09 0.97
C LYS A 125 32.46 4.38 2.36
N GLU A 126 33.19 5.48 2.49
CA GLU A 126 33.63 5.98 3.79
C GLU A 126 32.44 6.57 4.56
N LEU A 127 32.20 6.05 5.77
CA LEU A 127 31.12 6.51 6.64
C LEU A 127 31.55 7.76 7.41
N THR A 128 30.81 8.85 7.26
CA THR A 128 31.03 10.10 8.01
C THR A 128 30.63 9.92 9.47
N LYS A 129 31.56 10.16 10.38
CA LYS A 129 31.32 10.03 11.82
C LYS A 129 31.08 11.40 12.47
N HIS A 130 30.04 11.48 13.30
CA HIS A 130 29.69 12.67 14.06
C HIS A 130 29.88 12.40 15.56
N PRO A 131 30.76 13.15 16.25
CA PRO A 131 31.01 12.95 17.68
C PRO A 131 29.77 13.33 18.51
N LYS A 132 29.46 12.50 19.51
CA LYS A 132 28.29 12.66 20.40
C LYS A 132 28.67 12.42 21.86
N SER A 133 27.93 13.04 22.76
CA SER A 133 28.06 12.78 24.20
C SER A 133 27.57 11.36 24.54
N GLU A 134 28.09 10.81 25.63
CA GLU A 134 27.75 9.46 26.06
C GLU A 134 26.26 9.33 26.46
N SER A 135 25.67 10.39 27.01
CA SER A 135 24.25 10.43 27.35
C SER A 135 23.36 10.32 26.11
N ILE A 136 23.64 11.11 25.07
CA ILE A 136 22.90 11.07 23.79
C ILE A 136 23.08 9.72 23.10
N ARG A 137 24.29 9.17 23.10
CA ARG A 137 24.55 7.83 22.55
C ARG A 137 23.69 6.75 23.21
N LYS A 138 23.57 6.77 24.55
CA LYS A 138 22.72 5.83 25.29
C LYS A 138 21.24 6.03 24.96
N LEU A 139 20.78 7.28 24.86
CA LEU A 139 19.40 7.60 24.49
C LEU A 139 19.03 7.04 23.12
N ILE A 140 19.84 7.33 22.09
CA ILE A 140 19.61 6.84 20.73
C ILE A 140 19.67 5.30 20.70
N LYS A 141 20.63 4.69 21.41
CA LYS A 141 20.77 3.23 21.47
C LYS A 141 19.50 2.56 22.00
N ASN A 142 18.92 3.09 23.09
CA ASN A 142 17.71 2.55 23.66
C ASN A 142 16.52 2.71 22.71
N ALA A 143 16.36 3.89 22.10
CA ALA A 143 15.29 4.16 21.14
C ALA A 143 15.33 3.20 19.92
N ILE A 144 16.52 2.84 19.43
CA ILE A 144 16.67 1.90 18.32
C ILE A 144 16.32 0.46 18.76
N LEU A 145 16.76 0.03 19.94
CA LEU A 145 16.52 -1.32 20.45
C LEU A 145 15.06 -1.57 20.87
N GLU A 146 14.32 -0.51 21.22
CA GLU A 146 12.88 -0.57 21.47
C GLU A 146 12.08 -0.82 20.18
N ASN A 147 12.65 -0.52 19.00
CA ASN A 147 11.99 -0.74 17.73
C ASN A 147 12.10 -2.21 17.25
N GLU A 148 10.97 -2.80 16.87
CA GLU A 148 10.91 -4.19 16.41
C GLU A 148 11.72 -4.45 15.12
N PHE A 149 11.84 -3.47 14.24
CA PHE A 149 12.59 -3.61 12.98
C PHE A 149 14.11 -3.47 13.16
N MET A 150 14.57 -2.87 14.25
CA MET A 150 15.99 -2.54 14.46
C MET A 150 16.64 -3.24 15.67
N ASN A 151 15.88 -4.01 16.44
CA ASN A 151 16.38 -4.70 17.64
C ASN A 151 17.33 -5.90 17.36
N HIS A 152 17.45 -6.33 16.11
CA HIS A 152 18.33 -7.44 15.70
C HIS A 152 19.71 -7.01 15.19
N ILE A 153 20.05 -5.72 15.28
CA ILE A 153 21.35 -5.19 14.85
C ILE A 153 22.41 -5.54 15.90
N ALA A 154 23.58 -6.04 15.48
CA ALA A 154 24.65 -6.35 16.42
C ALA A 154 25.14 -5.08 17.14
N SER A 155 25.53 -5.19 18.41
CA SER A 155 25.93 -4.02 19.21
C SER A 155 27.08 -3.21 18.59
N SER A 156 28.00 -3.85 17.86
CA SER A 156 29.08 -3.18 17.14
C SER A 156 28.59 -2.36 15.94
N GLU A 157 27.67 -2.92 15.15
CA GLU A 157 27.07 -2.26 13.98
C GLU A 157 26.16 -1.12 14.42
N LEU A 158 25.41 -1.33 15.50
CA LEU A 158 24.57 -0.30 16.11
C LEU A 158 25.39 0.92 16.55
N ASN A 159 26.57 0.70 17.15
CA ASN A 159 27.46 1.81 17.51
C ASN A 159 27.97 2.56 16.26
N GLN A 160 28.27 1.87 15.16
CA GLN A 160 28.64 2.52 13.91
C GLN A 160 27.49 3.32 13.31
N LEU A 161 26.27 2.77 13.32
CA LEU A 161 25.06 3.46 12.89
C LEU A 161 24.84 4.76 13.70
N ILE A 162 24.96 4.68 15.03
CA ILE A 162 24.84 5.84 15.92
C ILE A 162 25.92 6.87 15.62
N ASP A 163 27.15 6.45 15.34
CA ASP A 163 28.24 7.37 14.98
C ASP A 163 27.98 8.10 13.66
N CYS A 164 27.23 7.50 12.72
CA CYS A 164 26.91 8.10 11.42
C CYS A 164 25.70 9.05 11.47
N MET A 165 24.81 8.90 12.45
CA MET A 165 23.68 9.81 12.62
C MET A 165 24.16 11.22 13.00
N TYR A 166 23.48 12.25 12.54
CA TYR A 166 23.80 13.66 12.86
C TYR A 166 22.59 14.37 13.48
N SER A 167 22.83 15.48 14.18
CA SER A 167 21.78 16.31 14.77
C SER A 167 21.27 17.31 13.76
N ILE A 168 19.95 17.51 13.75
CA ILE A 168 19.26 18.55 12.99
C ILE A 168 18.36 19.29 13.96
N GLU A 169 18.43 20.62 13.95
CA GLU A 169 17.58 21.49 14.76
C GLU A 169 16.44 22.03 13.89
N PHE A 170 15.22 21.99 14.42
CA PHE A 170 14.01 22.51 13.77
C PHE A 170 13.38 23.57 14.66
N ILE A 171 12.78 24.60 14.05
CA ILE A 171 12.02 25.61 14.80
C ILE A 171 10.57 25.16 14.99
N ALA A 172 9.87 25.80 15.92
CA ALA A 172 8.45 25.56 16.09
C ALA A 172 7.69 25.86 14.78
N GLU A 173 6.70 25.03 14.47
CA GLU A 173 5.87 25.10 13.25
C GLU A 173 6.55 24.65 11.95
N ASP A 174 7.80 24.18 12.00
CA ASP A 174 8.45 23.57 10.84
C ASP A 174 7.84 22.21 10.48
N MET A 175 7.61 22.00 9.18
CA MET A 175 7.17 20.72 8.62
C MET A 175 8.39 19.89 8.19
N ILE A 176 8.67 18.80 8.91
CA ILE A 176 9.87 17.97 8.72
C ILE A 176 9.68 16.93 7.59
N ILE A 177 8.47 16.39 7.44
CA ILE A 177 8.14 15.35 6.45
C ILE A 177 6.75 15.64 5.88
N ASN A 178 6.59 15.52 4.57
CA ASN A 178 5.32 15.73 3.88
C ASN A 178 4.66 14.40 3.48
N GLU A 179 3.33 14.35 3.55
CA GLU A 179 2.57 13.19 3.06
C GLU A 179 2.68 13.09 1.53
N GLY A 180 2.98 11.89 1.03
CA GLY A 180 3.14 11.62 -0.40
C GLY A 180 4.58 11.77 -0.92
N GLU A 181 5.52 12.21 -0.09
CA GLU A 181 6.94 12.23 -0.43
C GLU A 181 7.65 10.90 -0.10
N TYR A 182 8.74 10.64 -0.82
CA TYR A 182 9.57 9.45 -0.60
C TYR A 182 10.38 9.59 0.70
N GLY A 183 10.21 8.64 1.62
CA GLY A 183 11.00 8.56 2.84
C GLY A 183 12.35 7.88 2.61
N SER A 184 13.44 8.61 2.85
CA SER A 184 14.83 8.11 2.78
C SER A 184 15.61 8.24 4.09
N LEU A 185 15.05 8.94 5.07
CA LEU A 185 15.68 9.23 6.36
C LEU A 185 14.84 8.67 7.51
N VAL A 186 15.52 8.34 8.61
CA VAL A 186 14.91 7.94 9.88
C VAL A 186 15.34 8.92 10.96
N TYR A 187 14.38 9.37 11.77
CA TYR A 187 14.60 10.35 12.83
C TYR A 187 14.45 9.72 14.20
N VAL A 188 15.23 10.23 15.15
CA VAL A 188 15.09 9.94 16.58
C VAL A 188 14.90 11.27 17.30
N LEU A 189 13.87 11.36 18.12
CA LEU A 189 13.61 12.53 18.96
C LEU A 189 14.45 12.40 20.24
N ALA A 190 15.21 13.44 20.58
CA ALA A 190 16.16 13.46 21.68
C ALA A 190 15.98 14.70 22.56
#